data_AF-A0AAQ0HIA1-F1
#
_entry.id   AF-A0AAQ0HIA1-F1
#
_cell.length_a   1.000
_cell.length_b   1.000
_cell.length_c   1.000
_cell.angle_alpha   90.00
_cell.angle_beta   90.00
_cell.angle_gamma   90.00
#
_symmetry.space_group_name_H-M   'P 1'
#
loop_
_entity.id
_entity.type
_entity.pdbx_description
1 polymer ?
#
loop_
_entity_poly.entity_id
_entity_poly.type
_entity_poly.pdbx_seq_one_letter_code
_entity_poly.pdbx_strand_id
1 'polypeptide(L)'
;MTIAFRDLFGSGINASVQVLFLPGTILILASLFTFVLHGMSGRDYGRALKASGTTMIAAAPALLLAVPMVQVFLNSASDSYASMPIVLAQGVSSVVGDAWPMFAPLIGAMGAFVAGSNTVSNMMFSLFQFSTAEQIGLGAAGAGTVVALQAIGGAAGNMICVHNVVAASATVGLTDREGAIIRQTLIPMAYYVVQGGLIGFALLTGNPMWWVAAAIWAGAVLFFMSRNRGPRPDTVAN
;
A
#
# COMPACT_ATOMS: atom_id res chain seq x y z
N MET A 1 -24.24 -1.66 13.85
CA MET A 1 -25.30 -2.28 13.02
C MET A 1 -24.62 -3.21 12.02
N THR A 2 -24.82 -4.51 12.16
CA THR A 2 -24.24 -5.54 11.28
C THR A 2 -25.36 -6.13 10.45
N ILE A 3 -25.29 -5.98 9.13
CA ILE A 3 -26.24 -6.58 8.19
C ILE A 3 -25.60 -7.87 7.69
N ALA A 4 -26.15 -9.02 8.05
CA ALA A 4 -25.65 -10.33 7.62
C ALA A 4 -26.46 -10.84 6.43
N PHE A 5 -25.79 -11.04 5.30
CA PHE A 5 -26.29 -11.75 4.13
C PHE A 5 -25.81 -13.19 4.22
N ARG A 6 -26.75 -14.11 4.49
CA ARG A 6 -26.46 -15.54 4.53
C ARG A 6 -26.70 -16.15 3.16
N ASP A 7 -25.85 -17.09 2.79
CA ASP A 7 -25.97 -17.88 1.55
C ASP A 7 -26.08 -17.04 0.27
N LEU A 8 -25.07 -16.17 0.05
CA LEU A 8 -25.00 -15.35 -1.16
C LEU A 8 -24.94 -16.24 -2.41
N PHE A 9 -25.97 -16.14 -3.25
CA PHE A 9 -26.10 -16.88 -4.51
C PHE A 9 -26.05 -18.42 -4.37
N GLY A 10 -26.43 -18.99 -3.22
CA GLY A 10 -26.44 -20.44 -3.00
C GLY A 10 -25.05 -21.08 -2.90
N SER A 11 -24.02 -20.25 -2.62
CA SER A 11 -22.62 -20.67 -2.56
C SER A 11 -22.15 -21.07 -1.15
N GLY A 12 -23.00 -20.98 -0.12
CA GLY A 12 -22.62 -21.19 1.27
C GLY A 12 -21.79 -20.05 1.89
N ILE A 13 -21.52 -18.97 1.14
CA ILE A 13 -20.75 -17.82 1.61
C ILE A 13 -21.64 -16.87 2.40
N ASN A 14 -21.31 -16.66 3.68
CA ASN A 14 -21.96 -15.69 4.55
C ASN A 14 -21.18 -14.38 4.54
N ALA A 15 -21.78 -13.29 4.09
CA ALA A 15 -21.19 -11.96 4.15
C ALA A 15 -21.85 -11.14 5.27
N SER A 16 -21.06 -10.47 6.11
CA SER A 16 -21.60 -9.53 7.08
C SER A 16 -21.02 -8.15 6.85
N VAL A 17 -21.89 -7.14 6.79
CA VAL A 17 -21.54 -5.75 6.54
C VAL A 17 -21.79 -4.98 7.82
N GLN A 18 -20.71 -4.56 8.46
CA GLN A 18 -20.78 -3.64 9.60
C GLN A 18 -20.79 -2.22 9.07
N VAL A 19 -21.99 -1.68 8.81
CA VAL A 19 -22.17 -0.40 8.08
C VAL A 19 -21.33 0.73 8.65
N LEU A 20 -21.15 0.81 9.97
CA LEU A 20 -20.37 1.88 10.62
C LEU A 20 -18.85 1.67 10.58
N PHE A 21 -18.38 0.45 10.30
CA PHE A 21 -16.95 0.10 10.24
C PHE A 21 -16.43 0.02 8.79
N LEU A 22 -17.30 0.24 7.80
CA LEU A 22 -16.87 0.36 6.42
C LEU A 22 -16.17 1.72 6.23
N PRO A 23 -14.94 1.75 5.66
CA PRO A 23 -14.21 2.99 5.43
C PRO A 23 -15.02 4.03 4.65
N GLY A 24 -15.79 3.60 3.65
CA GLY A 24 -16.63 4.48 2.84
C GLY A 24 -17.69 5.23 3.66
N THR A 25 -18.35 4.55 4.61
CA THR A 25 -19.38 5.16 5.45
C THR A 25 -18.78 6.19 6.41
N ILE A 26 -17.61 5.90 6.97
CA ILE A 26 -16.88 6.84 7.83
C ILE A 26 -16.47 8.09 7.04
N LEU A 27 -15.99 7.92 5.80
CA LEU A 27 -15.64 9.03 4.93
C LEU A 27 -16.86 9.89 4.53
N ILE A 28 -18.02 9.27 4.28
CA ILE A 28 -19.27 10.00 4.01
C ILE A 28 -19.73 10.78 5.25
N LEU A 29 -19.63 10.18 6.43
CA LEU A 29 -19.94 10.89 7.68
C LEU A 29 -18.97 12.05 7.89
N ALA A 30 -17.67 11.82 7.71
CA ALA A 30 -16.65 12.87 7.82
C ALA A 30 -16.89 14.01 6.81
N SER A 31 -17.29 13.71 5.57
CA SER A 31 -17.62 14.73 4.57
C SER A 31 -18.85 15.54 4.96
N LEU A 32 -19.86 14.91 5.55
CA LEU A 32 -21.06 15.58 6.05
C LEU A 32 -20.74 16.48 7.26
N PHE A 33 -19.92 16.02 8.20
CA PHE A 33 -19.45 16.84 9.31
C PHE A 33 -18.63 18.03 8.82
N THR A 34 -17.74 17.82 7.84
CA THR A 34 -16.93 18.89 7.25
C THR A 34 -17.81 19.95 6.57
N PHE A 35 -18.86 19.52 5.86
CA PHE A 35 -19.84 20.40 5.24
C PHE A 35 -20.53 21.32 6.27
N VAL A 36 -20.98 20.76 7.39
CA VAL A 36 -21.63 21.52 8.48
C VAL A 36 -20.64 22.44 9.18
N LEU A 37 -19.45 21.96 9.51
CA LEU A 37 -18.43 22.73 10.25
C LEU A 37 -17.89 23.93 9.46
N HIS A 38 -17.72 23.77 8.14
CA HIS A 38 -17.20 24.84 7.28
C HIS A 38 -18.30 25.72 6.66
N GLY A 39 -19.58 25.47 6.98
CA GLY A 39 -20.70 26.27 6.46
C GLY A 39 -20.75 26.33 4.93
N MET A 40 -20.37 25.23 4.26
CA MET A 40 -20.23 25.21 2.80
C MET A 40 -21.58 25.40 2.10
N SER A 41 -21.56 26.03 0.92
CA SER A 41 -22.76 26.09 0.07
C SER A 41 -23.07 24.71 -0.51
N GLY A 42 -24.34 24.36 -0.66
CA GLY A 42 -24.75 23.07 -1.24
C GLY A 42 -24.24 22.85 -2.68
N ARG A 43 -23.95 23.93 -3.41
CA ARG A 43 -23.34 23.87 -4.74
C ARG A 43 -21.89 23.41 -4.69
N ASP A 44 -21.12 23.89 -3.71
CA ASP A 44 -19.71 23.51 -3.55
C ASP A 44 -19.57 22.07 -3.05
N TYR A 45 -20.46 21.64 -2.16
CA TYR A 45 -20.55 20.22 -1.77
C TYR A 45 -20.91 19.32 -2.95
N GLY A 46 -21.88 19.72 -3.78
CA GLY A 46 -22.24 18.98 -4.99
C GLY A 46 -21.09 18.87 -5.99
N ARG A 47 -20.27 19.91 -6.14
CA ARG A 47 -19.04 19.87 -6.96
C ARG A 47 -18.02 18.89 -6.38
N ALA A 48 -17.80 18.91 -5.06
CA ALA A 48 -16.90 17.97 -4.39
C ALA A 48 -17.35 16.52 -4.55
N LEU A 49 -18.65 16.24 -4.38
CA LEU A 49 -19.22 14.91 -4.61
C LEU A 49 -19.04 14.45 -6.06
N LYS A 50 -19.27 15.35 -7.03
CA LYS A 50 -19.09 15.03 -8.45
C LYS A 50 -17.63 14.71 -8.76
N ALA A 51 -16.68 15.52 -8.28
CA ALA A 51 -15.26 15.29 -8.48
C ALA A 51 -14.78 13.96 -7.88
N SER A 52 -15.20 13.66 -6.64
CA SER A 52 -14.92 12.36 -6.00
C SER A 52 -15.55 11.20 -6.76
N GLY A 53 -16.79 11.34 -7.22
CA GLY A 53 -17.50 10.32 -8.00
C GLY A 53 -16.81 10.02 -9.33
N THR A 54 -16.37 11.06 -10.07
CA THR A 54 -15.61 10.88 -11.31
C THR A 54 -14.30 10.13 -11.08
N THR A 55 -13.59 10.46 -10.00
CA THR A 55 -12.34 9.77 -9.62
C THR A 55 -12.61 8.30 -9.27
N MET A 56 -13.69 8.02 -8.54
CA MET A 56 -14.08 6.66 -8.16
C MET A 56 -14.45 5.81 -9.38
N ILE A 57 -15.19 6.38 -10.34
CA ILE A 57 -15.55 5.71 -11.59
C ILE A 57 -14.30 5.42 -12.43
N ALA A 58 -13.34 6.34 -12.49
CA ALA A 58 -12.08 6.11 -13.21
C ALA A 58 -11.26 4.94 -12.61
N ALA A 59 -11.31 4.74 -11.28
CA ALA A 59 -10.62 3.64 -10.61
C ALA A 59 -11.40 2.31 -10.61
N ALA A 60 -12.71 2.33 -10.85
CA ALA A 60 -13.58 1.15 -10.74
C ALA A 60 -13.20 0.00 -11.69
N PRO A 61 -12.85 0.20 -12.98
CA PRO A 61 -12.49 -0.90 -13.88
C PRO A 61 -11.28 -1.70 -13.40
N ALA A 62 -10.26 -0.99 -12.88
CA ALA A 62 -9.07 -1.65 -12.34
C ALA A 62 -9.42 -2.54 -11.13
N LEU A 63 -10.27 -2.04 -10.23
CA LEU A 63 -10.75 -2.82 -9.08
C LEU A 63 -11.64 -4.00 -9.52
N LEU A 64 -12.52 -3.80 -10.49
CA LEU A 64 -13.43 -4.84 -11.00
C LEU A 64 -12.67 -6.02 -11.61
N LEU A 65 -11.51 -5.79 -12.23
CA LEU A 65 -10.67 -6.85 -12.78
C LEU A 65 -9.69 -7.42 -11.75
N ALA A 66 -9.14 -6.56 -10.88
CA ALA A 66 -8.16 -6.99 -9.88
C ALA A 66 -8.79 -7.85 -8.78
N VAL A 67 -9.98 -7.51 -8.29
CA VAL A 67 -10.62 -8.22 -7.16
C VAL A 67 -10.91 -9.69 -7.49
N PRO A 68 -11.54 -10.05 -8.62
CA PRO A 68 -11.74 -11.46 -8.98
C PRO A 68 -10.44 -12.22 -9.18
N MET A 69 -9.43 -11.60 -9.82
CA MET A 69 -8.11 -12.21 -10.01
C MET A 69 -7.46 -12.54 -8.66
N VAL A 70 -7.52 -11.60 -7.71
CA VAL A 70 -7.06 -11.84 -6.33
C VAL A 70 -7.86 -12.97 -5.69
N GLN A 71 -9.19 -12.98 -5.80
CA GLN A 71 -10.00 -14.04 -5.20
C GLN A 71 -9.67 -15.42 -5.78
N VAL A 72 -9.44 -15.53 -7.09
CA VAL A 72 -8.96 -16.77 -7.72
C VAL A 72 -7.59 -17.16 -7.18
N PHE A 73 -6.68 -16.19 -7.01
CA PHE A 73 -5.36 -16.43 -6.44
C PHE A 73 -5.43 -16.93 -4.99
N LEU A 74 -6.24 -16.30 -4.14
CA LEU A 74 -6.42 -16.68 -2.73
C LEU A 74 -7.13 -18.04 -2.57
N ASN A 75 -8.16 -18.30 -3.38
CA ASN A 75 -8.99 -19.51 -3.31
C ASN A 75 -8.53 -20.60 -4.32
N SER A 76 -7.26 -20.59 -4.70
CA SER A 76 -6.68 -21.57 -5.62
C SER A 76 -6.40 -22.95 -5.00
N ALA A 77 -6.76 -23.16 -3.73
CA ALA A 77 -6.61 -24.45 -3.08
C ALA A 77 -7.53 -25.51 -3.71
N SER A 78 -7.07 -26.76 -3.71
CA SER A 78 -7.83 -27.94 -4.12
C SER A 78 -7.54 -29.08 -3.15
N ASP A 79 -8.30 -30.17 -3.24
CA ASP A 79 -8.11 -31.34 -2.37
C ASP A 79 -6.68 -31.91 -2.40
N SER A 80 -5.94 -31.69 -3.50
CA SER A 80 -4.56 -32.17 -3.68
C SER A 80 -3.48 -31.10 -3.51
N TYR A 81 -3.83 -29.82 -3.51
CA TYR A 81 -2.85 -28.73 -3.51
C TYR A 81 -3.26 -27.57 -2.59
N ALA A 82 -2.30 -27.08 -1.81
CA ALA A 82 -2.45 -25.82 -1.07
C ALA A 82 -2.64 -24.64 -2.04
N SER A 83 -3.26 -23.56 -1.58
CA SER A 83 -3.45 -22.36 -2.40
C SER A 83 -2.09 -21.76 -2.80
N MET A 84 -2.06 -21.09 -3.96
CA MET A 84 -0.87 -20.43 -4.51
C MET A 84 -0.13 -19.52 -3.50
N PRO A 85 -0.81 -18.68 -2.68
CA PRO A 85 -0.14 -17.91 -1.64
C PRO A 85 0.60 -18.77 -0.62
N ILE A 86 0.04 -19.92 -0.23
CA ILE A 86 0.64 -20.81 0.78
C ILE A 86 1.87 -21.51 0.20
N VAL A 87 1.79 -21.99 -1.05
CA VAL A 87 2.92 -22.63 -1.74
C VAL A 87 4.08 -21.66 -1.94
N LEU A 88 3.78 -20.43 -2.37
CA LEU A 88 4.80 -19.37 -2.48
C LEU A 88 5.40 -19.05 -1.11
N ALA A 89 4.58 -18.97 -0.08
CA ALA A 89 5.03 -18.71 1.29
C ALA A 89 5.94 -19.83 1.81
N GLN A 90 5.68 -21.10 1.48
CA GLN A 90 6.55 -22.25 1.79
C GLN A 90 7.89 -22.16 1.07
N GLY A 91 7.88 -21.88 -0.23
CA GLY A 91 9.11 -21.73 -1.01
C GLY A 91 9.97 -20.59 -0.47
N VAL A 92 9.36 -19.43 -0.22
CA VAL A 92 10.10 -18.24 0.22
C VAL A 92 10.55 -18.34 1.67
N SER A 93 9.73 -18.90 2.58
CA SER A 93 10.15 -19.14 3.96
C SER A 93 11.34 -20.09 4.04
N SER A 94 11.42 -21.09 3.16
CA SER A 94 12.56 -22.02 3.12
C SER A 94 13.88 -21.38 2.65
N VAL A 95 13.80 -20.31 1.85
CA VAL A 95 14.98 -19.63 1.27
C VAL A 95 15.39 -18.41 2.09
N VAL A 96 14.42 -17.57 2.44
CA VAL A 96 14.64 -16.28 3.12
C VAL A 96 14.55 -16.42 4.64
N GLY A 97 13.68 -17.32 5.12
CA GLY A 97 13.49 -17.59 6.53
C GLY A 97 13.19 -16.35 7.35
N ASP A 98 13.85 -16.25 8.50
CA ASP A 98 13.64 -15.18 9.48
C ASP A 98 13.90 -13.78 8.93
N ALA A 99 14.69 -13.63 7.85
CA ALA A 99 14.96 -12.33 7.22
C ALA A 99 13.76 -11.76 6.44
N TRP A 100 12.67 -12.51 6.30
CA TRP A 100 11.49 -12.11 5.51
C TRP A 100 10.94 -10.70 5.80
N PRO A 101 10.84 -10.24 7.07
CA PRO A 101 10.30 -8.92 7.35
C PRO A 101 11.09 -7.77 6.74
N MET A 102 12.39 -7.95 6.45
CA MET A 102 13.20 -6.94 5.75
C MET A 102 12.76 -6.75 4.30
N PHE A 103 12.19 -7.79 3.67
CA PHE A 103 11.75 -7.77 2.27
C PHE A 103 10.26 -7.44 2.12
N ALA A 104 9.46 -7.55 3.19
CA ALA A 104 8.03 -7.26 3.15
C ALA A 104 7.68 -5.86 2.59
N PRO A 105 8.39 -4.76 2.97
CA PRO A 105 8.16 -3.45 2.34
C PRO A 105 8.50 -3.43 0.84
N LEU A 106 9.50 -4.18 0.39
CA LEU A 106 9.85 -4.24 -1.02
C LEU A 106 8.74 -4.91 -1.84
N ILE A 107 8.18 -6.01 -1.34
CA ILE A 107 7.05 -6.69 -1.98
C ILE A 107 5.82 -5.77 -2.04
N GLY A 108 5.53 -5.05 -0.96
CA GLY A 108 4.48 -4.03 -0.96
C GLY A 108 4.73 -2.94 -1.99
N ALA A 109 5.96 -2.45 -2.09
CA ALA A 109 6.33 -1.41 -3.06
C ALA A 109 6.22 -1.91 -4.51
N MET A 110 6.61 -3.15 -4.79
CA MET A 110 6.44 -3.76 -6.11
C MET A 110 4.97 -3.94 -6.47
N GLY A 111 4.14 -4.44 -5.54
CA GLY A 111 2.71 -4.60 -5.76
C GLY A 111 2.03 -3.27 -6.07
N ALA A 112 2.34 -2.23 -5.31
CA ALA A 112 1.83 -0.89 -5.55
C ALA A 112 2.42 -0.22 -6.81
N PHE A 113 3.67 -0.50 -7.18
CA PHE A 113 4.25 0.01 -8.43
C PHE A 113 3.49 -0.53 -9.66
N VAL A 114 3.21 -1.85 -9.67
CA VAL A 114 2.51 -2.52 -10.78
C VAL A 114 1.02 -2.18 -10.79
N ALA A 115 0.36 -2.24 -9.64
CA ALA A 115 -1.08 -1.99 -9.54
C ALA A 115 -1.44 -0.50 -9.47
N GLY A 116 -0.51 0.36 -9.04
CA GLY A 116 -0.68 1.78 -8.70
C GLY A 116 -1.70 2.09 -7.62
N SER A 117 -2.01 1.11 -6.78
CA SER A 117 -2.86 1.29 -5.62
C SER A 117 -2.39 0.42 -4.48
N ASN A 118 -2.21 1.04 -3.31
CA ASN A 118 -1.88 0.32 -2.09
C ASN A 118 -2.99 -0.67 -1.71
N THR A 119 -4.25 -0.33 -1.98
CA THR A 119 -5.39 -1.23 -1.72
C THR A 119 -5.30 -2.49 -2.56
N VAL A 120 -5.00 -2.35 -3.85
CA VAL A 120 -4.86 -3.51 -4.75
C VAL A 120 -3.66 -4.35 -4.37
N SER A 121 -2.52 -3.72 -4.06
CA SER A 121 -1.34 -4.42 -3.54
C SER A 121 -1.65 -5.23 -2.29
N ASN A 122 -2.41 -4.66 -1.34
CA ASN A 122 -2.80 -5.34 -0.12
C ASN A 122 -3.73 -6.51 -0.36
N MET A 123 -4.69 -6.38 -1.27
CA MET A 123 -5.55 -7.51 -1.66
C MET A 123 -4.72 -8.64 -2.27
N MET A 124 -3.72 -8.32 -3.12
CA MET A 124 -2.88 -9.32 -3.79
C MET A 124 -1.93 -10.06 -2.84
N PHE A 125 -1.22 -9.34 -1.97
CA PHE A 125 -0.05 -9.88 -1.28
C PHE A 125 -0.22 -10.04 0.23
N SER A 126 -1.22 -9.44 0.88
CA SER A 126 -1.32 -9.51 2.35
C SER A 126 -1.52 -10.94 2.87
N LEU A 127 -2.27 -11.80 2.18
CA LEU A 127 -2.38 -13.20 2.60
C LEU A 127 -1.05 -13.92 2.46
N PHE A 128 -0.35 -13.73 1.34
CA PHE A 128 0.98 -14.30 1.13
C PHE A 128 1.98 -13.84 2.21
N GLN A 129 2.01 -12.54 2.52
CA GLN A 129 2.85 -11.99 3.59
C GLN A 129 2.50 -12.55 4.96
N PHE A 130 1.20 -12.61 5.29
CA PHE A 130 0.71 -13.15 6.56
C PHE A 130 1.08 -14.64 6.70
N SER A 131 0.79 -15.45 5.67
CA SER A 131 1.12 -16.88 5.66
C SER A 131 2.62 -17.13 5.66
N THR A 132 3.43 -16.31 4.99
CA THR A 132 4.90 -16.44 5.05
C THR A 132 5.39 -16.15 6.46
N ALA A 133 4.88 -15.11 7.11
CA ALA A 133 5.22 -14.75 8.48
C ALA A 133 4.81 -15.83 9.50
N GLU A 134 3.64 -16.46 9.33
CA GLU A 134 3.24 -17.58 10.18
C GLU A 134 4.16 -18.80 10.00
N GLN A 135 4.57 -19.09 8.77
CA GLN A 135 5.45 -20.23 8.48
C GLN A 135 6.86 -20.08 9.05
N ILE A 136 7.36 -18.84 9.16
CA ILE A 136 8.64 -18.57 9.84
C ILE A 136 8.48 -18.43 11.36
N GLY A 137 7.30 -18.76 11.92
CA GLY A 137 7.10 -18.84 13.37
C GLY A 137 6.81 -17.51 14.09
N LEU A 138 6.50 -16.43 13.37
CA LEU A 138 6.21 -15.12 13.99
C LEU A 138 4.83 -15.03 14.67
N GLY A 139 3.96 -16.01 14.41
CA GLY A 139 2.57 -16.02 14.89
C GLY A 139 1.72 -14.87 14.37
N ALA A 140 0.45 -14.80 14.81
CA ALA A 140 -0.52 -13.83 14.28
C ALA A 140 -0.12 -12.36 14.53
N ALA A 141 0.50 -12.05 15.67
CA ALA A 141 0.94 -10.69 16.00
C ALA A 141 2.11 -10.23 15.12
N GLY A 142 3.11 -11.10 14.92
CA GLY A 142 4.23 -10.78 14.04
C GLY A 142 3.82 -10.76 12.57
N ALA A 143 2.91 -11.65 12.16
CA ALA A 143 2.31 -11.61 10.82
C ALA A 143 1.55 -10.31 10.55
N GLY A 144 0.83 -9.78 11.54
CA GLY A 144 0.22 -8.44 11.47
C GLY A 144 1.25 -7.33 11.22
N THR A 145 2.42 -7.43 11.85
CA THR A 145 3.53 -6.48 11.63
C THR A 145 4.07 -6.60 10.20
N VAL A 146 4.26 -7.81 9.68
CA VAL A 146 4.72 -8.02 8.29
C VAL A 146 3.73 -7.44 7.27
N VAL A 147 2.42 -7.60 7.50
CA VAL A 147 1.38 -6.97 6.66
C VAL A 147 1.41 -5.44 6.78
N ALA A 148 1.68 -4.89 7.97
CA ALA A 148 1.87 -3.45 8.13
C ALA A 148 3.09 -2.93 7.35
N LEU A 149 4.19 -3.68 7.34
CA LEU A 149 5.37 -3.38 6.55
C LEU A 149 5.08 -3.38 5.05
N GLN A 150 4.25 -4.31 4.57
CA GLN A 150 3.77 -4.29 3.19
C GLN A 150 3.00 -3.01 2.89
N ALA A 151 2.14 -2.53 3.79
CA ALA A 151 1.38 -1.30 3.57
C ALA A 151 2.29 -0.05 3.51
N ILE A 152 3.36 -0.01 4.32
CA ILE A 152 4.41 1.03 4.24
C ILE A 152 5.11 0.96 2.88
N GLY A 153 5.49 -0.25 2.46
CA GLY A 153 6.04 -0.53 1.14
C GLY A 153 5.15 -0.04 0.01
N GLY A 154 3.85 -0.37 0.07
CA GLY A 154 2.90 0.02 -0.96
C GLY A 154 2.66 1.52 -1.04
N ALA A 155 2.71 2.24 0.09
CA ALA A 155 2.75 3.70 0.07
C ALA A 155 4.00 4.24 -0.65
N ALA A 156 5.15 3.60 -0.45
CA ALA A 156 6.38 3.97 -1.14
C ALA A 156 6.35 3.67 -2.64
N GLY A 157 5.85 2.49 -3.03
CA GLY A 157 5.74 2.07 -4.42
C GLY A 157 4.78 2.92 -5.26
N ASN A 158 3.74 3.48 -4.63
CA ASN A 158 2.82 4.39 -5.31
C ASN A 158 3.51 5.64 -5.89
N MET A 159 4.62 6.09 -5.30
CA MET A 159 5.38 7.27 -5.77
C MET A 159 6.07 7.06 -7.13
N ILE A 160 6.36 5.81 -7.49
CA ILE A 160 7.04 5.46 -8.75
C ILE A 160 6.09 4.82 -9.77
N CYS A 161 4.82 4.64 -9.43
CA CYS A 161 3.85 4.05 -10.35
C CYS A 161 3.67 4.93 -11.60
N VAL A 162 3.75 4.31 -12.79
CA VAL A 162 3.74 5.01 -14.07
C VAL A 162 2.50 5.87 -14.25
N HIS A 163 1.30 5.35 -13.96
CA HIS A 163 0.09 6.13 -14.18
C HIS A 163 -0.06 7.29 -13.18
N ASN A 164 0.44 7.15 -11.95
CA ASN A 164 0.47 8.25 -10.98
C ASN A 164 1.43 9.34 -11.44
N VAL A 165 2.60 8.94 -11.94
CA VAL A 165 3.61 9.88 -12.45
C VAL A 165 3.12 10.60 -13.71
N VAL A 166 2.47 9.89 -14.64
CA VAL A 166 1.88 10.47 -15.85
C VAL A 166 0.76 11.46 -15.50
N ALA A 167 -0.10 11.11 -14.54
CA ALA A 167 -1.13 12.03 -14.07
C ALA A 167 -0.53 13.26 -13.39
N ALA A 168 0.48 13.07 -12.55
CA ALA A 168 1.19 14.17 -11.89
C ALA A 168 1.89 15.07 -12.91
N SER A 169 2.64 14.51 -13.86
CA SER A 169 3.36 15.26 -14.89
C SER A 169 2.42 16.14 -15.73
N ALA A 170 1.25 15.62 -16.08
CA ALA A 170 0.21 16.35 -16.81
C ALA A 170 -0.33 17.57 -16.03
N THR A 171 -0.43 17.47 -14.70
CA THR A 171 -0.97 18.57 -13.86
C THR A 171 0.01 19.72 -13.64
N VAL A 172 1.31 19.44 -13.65
CA VAL A 172 2.37 20.45 -13.43
C VAL A 172 3.06 20.89 -14.73
N GLY A 173 2.59 20.40 -15.89
CA GLY A 173 3.15 20.75 -17.20
C GLY A 173 4.53 20.14 -17.49
N LEU A 174 4.87 19.03 -16.82
CA LEU A 174 6.13 18.29 -17.00
C LEU A 174 5.96 17.07 -17.91
N THR A 175 5.15 17.19 -18.96
CA THR A 175 4.94 16.12 -19.97
C THR A 175 6.27 15.70 -20.59
N ASP A 176 6.41 14.40 -20.91
CA ASP A 176 7.61 13.77 -21.47
C ASP A 176 8.83 13.75 -20.51
N ARG A 177 8.61 14.01 -19.21
CA ARG A 177 9.64 13.94 -18.16
C ARG A 177 9.31 12.91 -17.08
N GLU A 178 8.42 11.96 -17.34
CA GLU A 178 7.98 10.93 -16.40
C GLU A 178 9.16 10.12 -15.86
N GLY A 179 10.11 9.75 -16.74
CA GLY A 179 11.31 9.03 -16.35
C GLY A 179 12.21 9.82 -15.38
N ALA A 180 12.27 11.14 -15.53
CA ALA A 180 13.02 12.01 -14.61
C ALA A 180 12.31 12.08 -13.25
N ILE A 181 10.99 12.16 -13.24
CA ILE A 181 10.17 12.13 -12.02
C ILE A 181 10.34 10.79 -11.30
N ILE A 182 10.20 9.67 -12.00
CA ILE A 182 10.40 8.31 -11.44
C ILE A 182 11.81 8.18 -10.86
N ARG A 183 12.84 8.66 -11.58
CA ARG A 183 14.22 8.61 -11.08
C ARG A 183 14.40 9.42 -9.80
N GLN A 184 13.71 10.56 -9.68
CA GLN A 184 13.73 11.38 -8.48
C GLN A 184 12.93 10.74 -7.33
N THR A 185 11.77 10.14 -7.61
CA THR A 185 10.91 9.50 -6.61
C THR A 185 11.39 8.11 -6.18
N LEU A 186 12.30 7.49 -6.94
CA LEU A 186 12.99 6.26 -6.55
C LEU A 186 13.82 6.44 -5.28
N ILE A 187 14.38 7.63 -5.07
CA ILE A 187 15.19 7.96 -3.88
C ILE A 187 14.35 7.88 -2.59
N PRO A 188 13.23 8.63 -2.44
CA PRO A 188 12.38 8.50 -1.26
C PRO A 188 11.75 7.11 -1.15
N MET A 189 11.42 6.45 -2.27
CA MET A 189 10.92 5.07 -2.25
C MET A 189 11.93 4.12 -1.60
N ALA A 190 13.19 4.15 -2.03
CA ALA A 190 14.26 3.33 -1.44
C ALA A 190 14.45 3.62 0.05
N TYR A 191 14.37 4.89 0.46
CA TYR A 191 14.39 5.25 1.88
C TYR A 191 13.27 4.57 2.66
N TYR A 192 12.00 4.69 2.23
CA TYR A 192 10.87 4.07 2.94
C TYR A 192 10.96 2.55 3.00
N VAL A 193 11.41 1.90 1.92
CA VAL A 193 11.57 0.44 1.88
C VAL A 193 12.62 -0.02 2.88
N VAL A 194 13.81 0.59 2.86
CA VAL A 194 14.91 0.23 3.78
C VAL A 194 14.55 0.59 5.22
N GLN A 195 14.03 1.79 5.46
CA GLN A 195 13.65 2.25 6.79
C GLN A 195 12.52 1.38 7.39
N GLY A 196 11.51 1.06 6.58
CA GLY A 196 10.43 0.15 6.97
C GLY A 196 10.96 -1.23 7.32
N GLY A 197 11.85 -1.79 6.49
CA GLY A 197 12.45 -3.10 6.74
C GLY A 197 13.26 -3.14 8.03
N LEU A 198 14.08 -2.12 8.28
CA LEU A 198 14.89 -2.00 9.51
C LEU A 198 14.01 -1.87 10.76
N ILE A 199 13.00 -1.00 10.75
CA ILE A 199 12.08 -0.82 11.89
C ILE A 199 11.26 -2.09 12.12
N GLY A 200 10.73 -2.69 11.05
CA GLY A 200 9.96 -3.92 11.12
C GLY A 200 10.75 -5.07 11.73
N PHE A 201 11.98 -5.24 11.27
CA PHE A 201 12.87 -6.27 11.79
C PHE A 201 13.28 -6.01 13.24
N ALA A 202 13.49 -4.74 13.62
CA ALA A 202 13.76 -4.34 15.00
C ALA A 202 12.58 -4.66 15.94
N LEU A 203 11.34 -4.42 15.49
CA LEU A 203 10.13 -4.72 16.24
C LEU A 203 9.93 -6.23 16.45
N LEU A 204 10.21 -7.03 15.41
CA LEU A 204 9.97 -8.48 15.44
C LEU A 204 11.05 -9.25 16.20
N THR A 205 12.32 -8.83 16.09
CA THR A 205 13.43 -9.50 16.78
C THR A 205 13.64 -8.95 18.20
N GLY A 206 13.14 -7.76 18.51
CA GLY A 206 13.39 -7.08 19.79
C GLY A 206 14.85 -6.66 20.02
N ASN A 207 15.73 -6.84 19.03
CA ASN A 207 17.15 -6.57 19.18
C ASN A 207 17.45 -5.06 18.97
N PRO A 208 18.06 -4.37 19.96
CA PRO A 208 18.34 -2.94 19.89
C PRO A 208 19.32 -2.55 18.78
N MET A 209 20.12 -3.48 18.27
CA MET A 209 21.02 -3.23 17.14
C MET A 209 20.28 -2.72 15.89
N TRP A 210 19.08 -3.24 15.63
CA TRP A 210 18.31 -2.85 14.44
C TRP A 210 17.67 -1.48 14.58
N TRP A 211 17.36 -1.05 15.81
CA TRP A 211 16.96 0.33 16.09
C TRP A 211 18.12 1.31 15.85
N VAL A 212 19.33 0.92 16.27
CA VAL A 212 20.54 1.71 15.98
C VAL A 212 20.81 1.77 14.48
N ALA A 213 20.69 0.65 13.76
CA ALA A 213 20.83 0.62 12.31
C ALA A 213 19.79 1.51 11.61
N ALA A 214 18.53 1.47 12.06
CA ALA A 214 17.45 2.33 11.58
C ALA A 214 17.74 3.82 11.81
N ALA A 215 18.31 4.19 12.97
CA ALA A 215 18.68 5.56 13.28
C ALA A 215 19.89 6.04 12.45
N ILE A 216 20.90 5.18 12.28
CA ILE A 216 22.07 5.46 11.43
C ILE A 216 21.63 5.68 9.98
N TRP A 217 20.76 4.81 9.45
CA TRP A 217 20.24 4.94 8.10
C TRP A 217 19.48 6.26 7.90
N ALA A 218 18.55 6.59 8.80
CA ALA A 218 17.85 7.87 8.76
C ALA A 218 18.81 9.06 8.81
N GLY A 219 19.80 9.03 9.71
CA GLY A 219 20.83 10.06 9.83
C GLY A 219 21.67 10.22 8.56
N ALA A 220 22.09 9.11 7.94
CA ALA A 220 22.86 9.10 6.70
C ALA A 220 22.06 9.69 5.53
N VAL A 221 20.77 9.34 5.43
CA VAL A 221 19.86 9.86 4.39
C VAL A 221 19.66 11.36 4.58
N LEU A 222 19.35 11.82 5.79
CA LEU A 222 19.20 13.25 6.09
C LEU A 222 20.48 14.03 5.83
N PHE A 223 21.64 13.46 6.19
CA PHE A 223 22.94 14.06 5.90
C PHE A 223 23.16 14.20 4.40
N PHE A 224 22.91 13.16 3.62
CA PHE A 224 23.03 13.20 2.15
C PHE A 224 22.07 14.23 1.54
N MET A 225 20.82 14.28 2.01
CA MET A 225 19.84 15.29 1.59
C MET A 225 20.29 16.71 1.93
N SER A 226 20.90 16.93 3.11
CA SER A 226 21.41 18.25 3.52
C SER A 226 22.58 18.74 2.66
N ARG A 227 23.37 17.81 2.11
CA ARG A 227 24.49 18.06 1.20
C ARG A 227 24.01 18.29 -0.24
N ASN A 228 22.90 17.67 -0.62
CA ASN A 228 22.31 17.79 -1.95
C ASN A 228 21.44 19.05 -2.05
N ARG A 229 22.06 20.23 -1.90
CA ARG A 229 21.41 21.51 -2.24
C ARG A 229 21.36 21.59 -3.76
N GLY A 230 20.18 21.35 -4.34
CA GLY A 230 19.94 21.59 -5.76
C GLY A 230 20.32 23.04 -6.15
N PRO A 231 20.44 23.33 -7.46
CA PRO A 231 20.73 24.68 -7.94
C PRO A 231 19.76 25.67 -7.28
N ARG A 232 20.30 26.76 -6.71
CA ARG A 232 19.48 27.78 -6.10
C ARG A 232 18.54 28.38 -7.17
N PRO A 233 17.28 28.70 -6.83
CA PRO A 233 16.29 29.23 -7.78
C PRO A 233 16.80 30.44 -8.61
N ASP A 234 17.74 31.17 -8.05
CA ASP A 234 18.46 32.33 -8.58
C ASP A 234 19.35 32.04 -9.81
N THR A 235 19.51 30.78 -10.23
CA THR A 235 20.35 30.40 -11.39
C THR A 235 19.58 30.00 -12.66
N VAL A 236 18.24 30.05 -12.65
CA VAL A 236 17.39 29.63 -13.79
C VAL A 236 16.81 30.81 -14.58
N ALA A 237 17.31 32.03 -14.34
CA ALA A 237 16.78 33.27 -14.93
C ALA A 237 17.68 33.92 -16.00
N ASN A 238 18.64 33.20 -16.57
CA ASN A 238 19.40 33.64 -17.75
C ASN A 238 19.29 32.65 -18.90
#